data_AF-A0A3M1WY44-F1
#
_entry.id   AF-A0A3M1WY44-F1
#
_cell.length_a   1.000
_cell.length_b   1.000
_cell.length_c   1.000
_cell.angle_alpha   90.00
_cell.angle_beta   90.00
_cell.angle_gamma   90.00
#
_symmetry.space_group_name_H-M   'P 1'
#
loop_
_entity.id
_entity.type
_entity.pdbx_description
1 polymer ?
#
loop_
_entity_poly.entity_id
_entity_poly.type
_entity_poly.pdbx_seq_one_letter_code
_entity_poly.pdbx_strand_id
1 'polypeptide(L)'
;MRRGEKFGAVIRPLAWTFLAVAFFLLLSKTAMGEESLPKVDQSRYIGSEKCGECHDKQYRGWVKTFHSTVIQDARKHPEAILGDFSDPNLPFKKEDIWYTIGGHWDQRYLTKIGDDFYVLPRLWSVQSQKWRPYSTWAWRRRPYSKYCAGCHAVAYDPATKTYAEHTVGCEACHGPGKEHALDPREDNIVDPAKLPKDLADMICASCHVRGKDLTGQFYYPVGFVPGEDLAKYMVPLEKEENESVRESILRLWNKWKTDRETQARSRCQVCGIHTKKKPKLNGNDVNSFCMGCHEYEDRFADHTHHGPETGITCTDCHKQKPVEEDPEKEDVHSYSYFLVHPLNCWDKEIYKYCGKCHADKGTDWAFRKYTEWRFPVVVDH
;
A
#
# COMPACT_ATOMS: atom_id res chain seq x y z
N MET A 1 -78.23 64.51 2.95
CA MET A 1 -78.57 65.27 4.18
C MET A 1 -77.70 64.75 5.32
N ARG A 2 -76.98 65.67 6.01
CA ARG A 2 -76.54 65.72 7.45
C ARG A 2 -76.65 64.41 8.28
N ARG A 3 -75.73 63.98 9.17
CA ARG A 3 -74.70 64.54 10.10
C ARG A 3 -73.79 63.35 10.55
N GLY A 4 -72.48 63.48 10.83
CA GLY A 4 -71.84 63.73 12.16
C GLY A 4 -72.07 62.57 13.15
N GLU A 5 -71.14 61.89 13.84
CA GLU A 5 -69.87 62.22 14.57
C GLU A 5 -69.12 60.87 14.86
N LYS A 6 -67.81 60.69 14.64
CA LYS A 6 -66.58 60.90 15.47
C LYS A 6 -66.29 59.92 16.64
N PHE A 7 -65.00 59.49 16.65
CA PHE A 7 -64.14 58.89 17.71
C PHE A 7 -64.28 57.38 18.02
N GLY A 8 -63.20 56.60 18.21
CA GLY A 8 -61.79 56.95 18.45
C GLY A 8 -60.79 55.83 18.09
N ALA A 9 -59.58 56.25 17.74
CA ALA A 9 -58.44 55.38 17.45
C ALA A 9 -57.75 54.97 18.77
N VAL A 10 -57.50 53.68 18.94
CA VAL A 10 -56.62 53.14 19.98
C VAL A 10 -55.26 52.87 19.33
N ILE A 11 -54.33 53.81 19.52
CA ILE A 11 -52.91 53.61 19.21
C ILE A 11 -52.28 52.95 20.42
N ARG A 12 -51.86 51.68 20.30
CA ARG A 12 -50.96 51.03 21.26
C ARG A 12 -49.53 51.15 20.76
N PRO A 13 -48.55 51.64 21.56
CA PRO A 13 -47.17 51.72 21.13
C PRO A 13 -46.49 50.34 21.25
N LEU A 14 -46.07 49.76 20.12
CA LEU A 14 -45.06 48.70 20.09
C LEU A 14 -43.69 49.34 20.37
N ALA A 15 -43.27 49.36 21.63
CA ALA A 15 -41.98 49.94 22.02
C ALA A 15 -41.19 49.02 22.96
N TRP A 16 -41.28 47.68 22.82
CA TRP A 16 -40.61 46.75 23.74
C TRP A 16 -40.02 45.50 23.08
N THR A 17 -39.62 45.55 21.80
CA THR A 17 -39.04 44.37 21.10
C THR A 17 -37.82 44.66 20.22
N PHE A 18 -37.06 45.74 20.48
CA PHE A 18 -35.84 46.04 19.71
C PHE A 18 -34.52 46.10 20.50
N LEU A 19 -34.54 45.93 21.82
CA LEU A 19 -33.32 46.00 22.65
C LEU A 19 -32.76 44.64 23.10
N ALA A 20 -33.47 43.53 22.90
CA ALA A 20 -33.00 42.20 23.29
C ALA A 20 -32.18 41.47 22.19
N VAL A 21 -32.31 41.88 20.92
CA VAL A 21 -31.64 41.21 19.79
C VAL A 21 -30.20 41.73 19.57
N ALA A 22 -29.91 42.97 19.97
CA ALA A 22 -28.57 43.55 19.81
C ALA A 22 -27.56 43.09 20.89
N PHE A 23 -28.02 42.60 22.04
CA PHE A 23 -27.12 42.12 23.11
C PHE A 23 -26.71 40.64 22.94
N PHE A 24 -27.49 39.85 22.19
CA PHE A 24 -27.17 38.45 21.90
C PHE A 24 -26.25 38.25 20.68
N LEU A 25 -26.04 39.29 19.87
CA LEU A 25 -25.13 39.24 18.71
C LEU A 25 -23.69 39.68 19.02
N LEU A 26 -23.40 40.06 20.28
CA LEU A 26 -22.07 40.53 20.70
C LEU A 26 -21.33 39.57 21.67
N LEU A 27 -21.89 38.39 21.97
CA LEU A 27 -21.28 37.40 22.88
C LEU A 27 -21.04 35.99 22.27
N SER A 28 -21.17 35.84 20.96
CA SER A 28 -20.86 34.59 20.25
C SER A 28 -19.58 34.67 19.39
N LYS A 29 -18.66 35.58 19.72
CA LYS A 29 -17.23 35.39 19.43
C LYS A 29 -16.57 34.58 20.55
N THR A 30 -17.18 33.46 20.93
CA THR A 30 -16.44 32.41 21.63
C THR A 30 -15.37 31.94 20.66
N ALA A 31 -14.12 32.15 21.04
CA ALA A 31 -12.95 31.66 20.36
C ALA A 31 -13.19 30.26 19.80
N MET A 32 -13.30 30.16 18.47
CA MET A 32 -12.87 28.95 17.80
C MET A 32 -11.36 28.93 18.03
N GLY A 33 -10.93 28.35 19.15
CA GLY A 33 -9.53 28.04 19.36
C GLY A 33 -9.08 27.27 18.15
N GLU A 34 -8.08 27.79 17.44
CA GLU A 34 -7.38 27.05 16.41
C GLU A 34 -6.80 25.82 17.11
N GLU A 35 -7.50 24.69 16.99
CA GLU A 35 -7.10 23.44 17.62
C GLU A 35 -5.71 23.11 17.05
N SER A 36 -4.69 23.23 17.91
CA SER A 36 -3.31 23.08 17.50
C SER A 36 -3.12 21.69 16.90
N LEU A 37 -2.59 21.62 15.68
CA LEU A 37 -2.38 20.35 14.99
C LEU A 37 -1.55 19.40 15.87
N PRO A 38 -1.87 18.09 15.85
CA PRO A 38 -1.07 17.09 16.55
C PRO A 38 0.38 17.14 16.08
N LYS A 39 1.33 17.08 17.02
CA LYS A 39 2.78 17.10 16.77
C LYS A 39 3.36 15.70 16.92
N VAL A 40 4.34 15.38 16.09
CA VAL A 40 5.06 14.10 16.13
C VAL A 40 6.55 14.36 16.36
N ASP A 41 7.12 13.79 17.41
CA ASP A 41 8.54 13.96 17.72
C ASP A 41 9.42 13.12 16.78
N GLN A 42 9.80 13.74 15.67
CA GLN A 42 10.68 13.15 14.65
C GLN A 42 12.11 12.95 15.13
N SER A 43 12.53 13.57 16.24
CA SER A 43 13.92 13.49 16.72
C SER A 43 14.30 12.11 17.26
N ARG A 44 13.30 11.21 17.42
CA ARG A 44 13.43 9.82 17.85
C ARG A 44 13.63 8.83 16.70
N TYR A 45 13.52 9.29 15.46
CA TYR A 45 13.62 8.48 14.26
C TYR A 45 14.96 8.70 13.56
N ILE A 46 15.52 7.64 12.98
CA ILE A 46 16.86 7.65 12.36
C ILE A 46 16.86 7.22 10.89
N GLY A 47 15.73 6.73 10.37
CA GLY A 47 15.57 6.30 8.99
C GLY A 47 16.14 4.91 8.69
N SER A 48 15.57 4.26 7.68
CA SER A 48 15.89 2.88 7.30
C SER A 48 17.35 2.67 6.88
N GLU A 49 17.99 3.67 6.27
CA GLU A 49 19.42 3.60 5.90
C GLU A 49 20.33 3.35 7.12
N LYS A 50 20.04 3.98 8.26
CA LYS A 50 20.78 3.77 9.50
C LYS A 50 20.59 2.37 10.06
N CYS A 51 19.40 1.79 9.92
CA CYS A 51 19.16 0.40 10.30
C CYS A 51 20.03 -0.56 9.48
N GLY A 52 20.27 -0.25 8.20
CA GLY A 52 21.08 -1.06 7.28
C GLY A 52 22.57 -1.16 7.64
N GLU A 53 23.11 -0.23 8.45
CA GLU A 53 24.50 -0.27 8.91
C GLU A 53 24.78 -1.49 9.80
N CYS A 54 23.78 -1.93 10.58
CA CYS A 54 23.86 -3.13 11.43
C CYS A 54 23.03 -4.32 10.90
N HIS A 55 21.93 -4.04 10.20
CA HIS A 55 20.97 -5.03 9.69
C HIS A 55 20.98 -5.13 8.16
N ASP A 56 22.17 -5.30 7.57
CA ASP A 56 22.38 -5.32 6.11
C ASP A 56 21.43 -6.30 5.38
N LYS A 57 21.30 -7.53 5.88
CA LYS A 57 20.41 -8.54 5.28
C LYS A 57 18.96 -8.06 5.25
N GLN A 58 18.48 -7.50 6.35
CA GLN A 58 17.10 -7.01 6.47
C GLN A 58 16.86 -5.81 5.55
N TYR A 59 17.80 -4.88 5.55
CA TYR A 59 17.75 -3.69 4.71
C TYR A 59 17.74 -4.06 3.21
N ARG A 60 18.64 -4.95 2.78
CA ARG A 60 18.72 -5.45 1.39
C ARG A 60 17.46 -6.19 0.93
N GLY A 61 16.79 -6.89 1.84
CA GLY A 61 15.48 -7.47 1.57
C GLY A 61 14.40 -6.39 1.44
N TRP A 62 14.37 -5.42 2.37
CA TRP A 62 13.37 -4.34 2.40
C TRP A 62 13.42 -3.44 1.16
N VAL A 63 14.60 -3.02 0.70
CA VAL A 63 14.75 -2.14 -0.49
C VAL A 63 14.21 -2.74 -1.79
N LYS A 64 14.00 -4.07 -1.83
CA LYS A 64 13.40 -4.75 -2.99
C LYS A 64 11.87 -4.68 -2.95
N THR A 65 11.27 -4.35 -1.80
CA THR A 65 9.82 -4.37 -1.58
C THR A 65 9.12 -3.13 -2.11
N PHE A 66 7.84 -3.28 -2.47
CA PHE A 66 7.00 -2.14 -2.82
C PHE A 66 6.72 -1.19 -1.65
N HIS A 67 6.95 -1.61 -0.40
CA HIS A 67 6.91 -0.69 0.74
C HIS A 67 8.05 0.32 0.66
N SER A 68 9.27 -0.12 0.36
CA SER A 68 10.42 0.78 0.23
C SER A 68 10.30 1.74 -0.96
N THR A 69 9.60 1.34 -2.03
CA THR A 69 9.43 2.14 -3.25
C THR A 69 8.04 2.74 -3.39
N VAL A 70 7.22 2.76 -2.34
CA VAL A 70 5.84 3.25 -2.44
C VAL A 70 5.78 4.72 -2.80
N ILE A 71 6.77 5.50 -2.37
CA ILE A 71 7.03 6.87 -2.79
C ILE A 71 8.45 6.94 -3.35
N GLN A 72 8.63 7.66 -4.47
CA GLN A 72 9.95 7.96 -5.02
C GLN A 72 10.03 9.44 -5.41
N ASP A 73 11.18 10.08 -5.14
CA ASP A 73 11.49 11.44 -5.59
C ASP A 73 11.80 11.40 -7.10
N ALA A 74 10.83 11.82 -7.89
CA ALA A 74 10.89 11.76 -9.34
C ALA A 74 11.82 12.83 -9.94
N ARG A 75 12.23 13.83 -9.15
CA ARG A 75 13.18 14.86 -9.58
C ARG A 75 14.61 14.41 -9.39
N LYS A 76 14.88 13.61 -8.37
CA LYS A 76 16.17 12.93 -8.19
C LYS A 76 16.27 11.66 -9.04
N HIS A 77 15.16 10.95 -9.21
CA HIS A 77 15.04 9.69 -9.94
C HIS A 77 13.98 9.76 -11.04
N PRO A 78 14.23 10.46 -12.16
CA PRO A 78 13.27 10.58 -13.27
C PRO A 78 12.87 9.24 -13.91
N GLU A 79 13.68 8.20 -13.73
CA GLU A 79 13.43 6.81 -14.13
C GLU A 79 12.31 6.14 -13.33
N ALA A 80 11.97 6.68 -12.14
CA ALA A 80 10.86 6.16 -11.34
C ALA A 80 9.48 6.46 -11.95
N ILE A 81 9.41 7.37 -12.94
CA ILE A 81 8.19 7.70 -13.68
C ILE A 81 7.98 6.65 -14.78
N LEU A 82 6.97 5.79 -14.60
CA LEU A 82 6.65 4.70 -15.52
C LEU A 82 5.69 5.10 -16.65
N GLY A 83 4.97 6.22 -16.48
CA GLY A 83 3.96 6.67 -17.43
C GLY A 83 4.55 7.10 -18.78
N ASP A 84 3.82 6.81 -19.86
CA ASP A 84 4.14 7.34 -21.18
C ASP A 84 3.54 8.75 -21.36
N PHE A 85 4.39 9.77 -21.50
CA PHE A 85 3.97 11.18 -21.65
C PHE A 85 3.86 11.61 -23.12
N SER A 86 3.80 10.66 -24.06
CA SER A 86 3.57 10.93 -25.48
C SER A 86 2.15 11.42 -25.79
N ASP A 87 1.16 11.15 -24.92
CA ASP A 87 -0.23 11.60 -25.08
C ASP A 87 -0.35 13.12 -24.90
N PRO A 88 -0.68 13.89 -25.96
CA PRO A 88 -0.78 15.34 -25.88
C PRO A 88 -1.99 15.82 -25.06
N ASN A 89 -2.94 14.93 -24.71
CA ASN A 89 -4.14 15.27 -23.96
C ASN A 89 -3.96 15.15 -22.43
N LEU A 90 -2.75 14.85 -21.97
CA LEU A 90 -2.46 14.83 -20.54
C LEU A 90 -2.60 16.25 -19.95
N PRO A 91 -3.31 16.40 -18.82
CA PRO A 91 -3.54 17.72 -18.22
C PRO A 91 -2.33 18.25 -17.42
N PHE A 92 -1.19 17.56 -17.49
CA PHE A 92 0.07 17.91 -16.84
C PHE A 92 1.23 17.31 -17.63
N LYS A 93 2.42 17.86 -17.44
CA LYS A 93 3.65 17.38 -18.07
C LYS A 93 4.49 16.57 -17.09
N LYS A 94 5.50 15.87 -17.61
CA LYS A 94 6.42 15.07 -16.80
C LYS A 94 7.15 15.94 -15.76
N GLU A 95 7.45 17.19 -16.09
CA GLU A 95 8.21 18.12 -15.24
C GLU A 95 7.39 18.64 -14.03
N ASP A 96 6.07 18.53 -14.09
CA ASP A 96 5.17 18.91 -13.00
C ASP A 96 5.24 17.91 -11.83
N ILE A 97 5.85 16.74 -12.05
CA ILE A 97 5.91 15.63 -11.11
C ILE A 97 7.07 15.84 -10.14
N TRP A 98 6.75 15.80 -8.86
CA TRP A 98 7.72 15.83 -7.77
C TRP A 98 7.99 14.43 -7.24
N TYR A 99 6.93 13.64 -7.04
CA TYR A 99 7.04 12.28 -6.53
C TYR A 99 6.10 11.34 -7.27
N THR A 100 6.45 10.05 -7.31
CA THR A 100 5.53 8.99 -7.71
C THR A 100 4.96 8.29 -6.48
N ILE A 101 3.74 7.74 -6.60
CA ILE A 101 3.13 6.86 -5.59
C ILE A 101 2.75 5.53 -6.24
N GLY A 102 3.31 4.44 -5.73
CA GLY A 102 3.13 3.11 -6.27
C GLY A 102 3.94 2.85 -7.54
N GLY A 103 3.76 1.65 -8.10
CA GLY A 103 4.54 1.18 -9.25
C GLY A 103 4.31 -0.28 -9.62
N HIS A 104 3.54 -1.05 -8.84
CA HIS A 104 3.21 -2.43 -9.16
C HIS A 104 2.04 -2.54 -10.16
N TRP A 105 0.86 -2.05 -9.77
CA TRP A 105 -0.36 -2.12 -10.58
C TRP A 105 -0.68 -0.79 -11.25
N ASP A 106 -0.69 0.25 -10.42
CA ASP A 106 -0.98 1.62 -10.79
C ASP A 106 0.09 2.53 -10.19
N GLN A 107 0.45 3.58 -10.92
CA GLN A 107 1.29 4.66 -10.45
C GLN A 107 0.52 5.98 -10.49
N ARG A 108 0.59 6.71 -9.38
CA ARG A 108 0.04 8.07 -9.24
C ARG A 108 1.20 9.05 -9.12
N TYR A 109 0.92 10.33 -9.36
CA TYR A 109 1.95 11.35 -9.45
C TYR A 109 1.59 12.53 -8.57
N LEU A 110 2.54 13.00 -7.75
CA LEU A 110 2.37 14.16 -6.89
C LEU A 110 2.96 15.40 -7.55
N THR A 111 2.23 16.50 -7.49
CA THR A 111 2.73 17.84 -7.82
C THR A 111 2.69 18.74 -6.59
N LYS A 112 3.57 19.74 -6.53
CA LYS A 112 3.63 20.72 -5.43
C LYS A 112 2.76 21.93 -5.74
N ILE A 113 1.91 22.33 -4.81
CA ILE A 113 1.11 23.56 -4.88
C ILE A 113 1.20 24.26 -3.52
N GLY A 114 1.83 25.43 -3.48
CA GLY A 114 2.12 26.12 -2.22
C GLY A 114 3.07 25.31 -1.34
N ASP A 115 2.63 25.01 -0.12
CA ASP A 115 3.38 24.27 0.90
C ASP A 115 2.94 22.79 1.01
N ASP A 116 2.14 22.29 0.06
CA ASP A 116 1.61 20.93 0.07
C ASP A 116 1.77 20.22 -1.28
N PHE A 117 1.46 18.93 -1.30
CA PHE A 117 1.45 18.10 -2.49
C PHE A 117 0.03 17.62 -2.82
N TYR A 118 -0.22 17.37 -4.09
CA TYR A 118 -1.52 16.92 -4.57
C TYR A 118 -1.33 15.82 -5.62
N VAL A 119 -2.17 14.79 -5.54
CA VAL A 119 -2.17 13.73 -6.56
C VAL A 119 -2.77 14.26 -7.84
N LEU A 120 -2.02 14.18 -8.94
CA LEU A 120 -2.45 14.63 -10.26
C LEU A 120 -3.65 13.80 -10.78
N PRO A 121 -4.48 14.38 -11.66
CA PRO A 121 -5.80 13.83 -12.01
C PRO A 121 -5.79 12.60 -12.95
N ARG A 122 -4.62 12.01 -13.21
CA ARG A 122 -4.44 10.80 -14.01
C ARG A 122 -3.51 9.85 -13.26
N LEU A 123 -3.85 8.57 -13.28
CA LEU A 123 -2.96 7.49 -12.88
C LEU A 123 -2.51 6.69 -14.10
N TRP A 124 -1.32 6.12 -14.03
CA TRP A 124 -0.81 5.20 -15.03
C TRP A 124 -1.05 3.77 -14.57
N SER A 125 -1.78 2.98 -15.36
CA SER A 125 -1.89 1.54 -15.12
C SER A 125 -0.68 0.86 -15.74
N VAL A 126 0.17 0.28 -14.89
CA VAL A 126 1.45 -0.34 -15.28
C VAL A 126 1.19 -1.54 -16.19
N GLN A 127 0.22 -2.37 -15.82
CA GLN A 127 -0.13 -3.56 -16.57
C GLN A 127 -0.70 -3.25 -17.96
N SER A 128 -1.68 -2.35 -18.04
CA SER A 128 -2.35 -2.04 -19.31
C SER A 128 -1.62 -0.98 -20.14
N GLN A 129 -0.56 -0.38 -19.59
CA GLN A 129 0.19 0.74 -20.18
C GLN A 129 -0.72 1.87 -20.67
N LYS A 130 -1.72 2.21 -19.84
CA LYS A 130 -2.72 3.22 -20.17
C LYS A 130 -2.92 4.20 -19.03
N TRP A 131 -3.13 5.46 -19.41
CA TRP A 131 -3.63 6.48 -18.50
C TRP A 131 -5.09 6.24 -18.16
N ARG A 132 -5.43 6.33 -16.87
CA ARG A 132 -6.79 6.25 -16.36
C ARG A 132 -7.15 7.51 -15.57
N PRO A 133 -8.41 7.97 -15.62
CA PRO A 133 -8.88 9.05 -14.75
C PRO A 133 -8.64 8.73 -13.27
N TYR A 134 -8.18 9.71 -12.49
CA TYR A 134 -8.09 9.60 -11.04
C TYR A 134 -8.45 10.93 -10.37
N SER A 135 -9.55 10.98 -9.61
CA SER A 135 -9.98 12.20 -8.92
C SER A 135 -10.05 13.46 -9.80
N THR A 136 -10.43 13.33 -11.07
CA THR A 136 -10.31 14.37 -12.12
C THR A 136 -10.85 15.75 -11.73
N TRP A 137 -11.94 15.79 -10.96
CA TRP A 137 -12.62 17.03 -10.58
C TRP A 137 -12.26 17.56 -9.18
N ALA A 138 -11.73 16.70 -8.31
CA ALA A 138 -11.53 17.01 -6.89
C ALA A 138 -10.07 16.84 -6.43
N TRP A 139 -9.13 16.61 -7.35
CA TRP A 139 -7.74 16.33 -7.01
C TRP A 139 -7.07 17.44 -6.20
N ARG A 140 -7.41 18.71 -6.47
CA ARG A 140 -6.94 19.88 -5.69
C ARG A 140 -7.60 20.03 -4.31
N ARG A 141 -8.63 19.26 -4.00
CA ARG A 141 -9.33 19.27 -2.69
C ARG A 141 -8.78 18.22 -1.73
N ARG A 142 -7.78 17.44 -2.15
CA ARG A 142 -7.23 16.31 -1.40
C ARG A 142 -5.72 16.47 -1.22
N PRO A 143 -5.27 17.37 -0.33
CA PRO A 143 -3.85 17.55 -0.07
C PRO A 143 -3.23 16.26 0.47
N TYR A 144 -2.00 15.99 0.05
CA TYR A 144 -1.20 14.84 0.48
C TYR A 144 -1.06 14.81 2.00
N SER A 145 -0.83 15.99 2.61
CA SER A 145 -0.73 16.19 4.06
C SER A 145 -1.92 15.71 4.88
N LYS A 146 -3.12 15.52 4.30
CA LYS A 146 -4.31 15.08 5.04
C LYS A 146 -4.77 13.67 4.67
N TYR A 147 -4.46 13.24 3.46
CA TYR A 147 -5.04 12.02 2.88
C TYR A 147 -4.03 10.90 2.63
N CYS A 148 -2.72 11.19 2.69
CA CYS A 148 -1.72 10.26 2.18
C CYS A 148 -0.47 10.19 3.07
N ALA A 149 0.00 11.33 3.60
CA ALA A 149 1.32 11.44 4.21
C ALA A 149 1.55 10.44 5.35
N GLY A 150 0.59 10.25 6.25
CA GLY A 150 0.77 9.32 7.37
C GLY A 150 0.88 7.84 7.00
N CYS A 151 0.42 7.44 5.81
CA CYS A 151 0.58 6.05 5.33
C CYS A 151 1.80 5.87 4.41
N HIS A 152 2.36 6.97 3.91
CA HIS A 152 3.41 6.98 2.89
C HIS A 152 4.69 7.68 3.35
N ALA A 153 4.82 7.89 4.66
CA ALA A 153 6.00 8.45 5.30
C ALA A 153 6.10 7.92 6.74
N VAL A 154 7.31 7.89 7.26
CA VAL A 154 7.59 7.62 8.67
C VAL A 154 7.45 8.91 9.46
N ALA A 155 6.69 8.86 10.56
CA ALA A 155 6.57 9.93 11.54
C ALA A 155 6.21 11.31 10.94
N TYR A 156 5.23 11.35 10.03
CA TYR A 156 4.75 12.61 9.48
C TYR A 156 4.19 13.53 10.58
N ASP A 157 4.69 14.76 10.66
CA ASP A 157 4.23 15.81 11.59
C ASP A 157 3.34 16.80 10.82
N PRO A 158 2.02 16.81 11.07
CA PRO A 158 1.12 17.77 10.43
C PRO A 158 1.37 19.24 10.76
N ALA A 159 1.96 19.56 11.91
CA ALA A 159 2.21 20.94 12.32
C ALA A 159 3.33 21.59 11.49
N THR A 160 4.35 20.82 11.14
CA THR A 160 5.50 21.28 10.34
C THR A 160 5.46 20.82 8.90
N LYS A 161 4.57 19.88 8.55
CA LYS A 161 4.50 19.18 7.25
C LYS A 161 5.80 18.46 6.87
N THR A 162 6.53 17.98 7.88
CA THR A 162 7.77 17.20 7.69
C THR A 162 7.54 15.72 7.99
N TYR A 163 8.50 14.88 7.68
CA TYR A 163 8.54 13.45 8.00
C TYR A 163 9.97 13.06 8.37
N ALA A 164 10.14 11.93 9.05
CA ALA A 164 11.47 11.34 9.28
C ALA A 164 12.02 10.62 8.03
N GLU A 165 11.15 9.95 7.29
CA GLU A 165 11.50 9.24 6.06
C GLU A 165 10.32 9.25 5.08
N HIS A 166 10.56 9.52 3.78
CA HIS A 166 9.49 9.66 2.77
C HIS A 166 9.19 8.35 2.04
N THR A 167 8.94 7.29 2.79
CA THR A 167 8.48 6.00 2.27
C THR A 167 7.90 5.17 3.43
N VAL A 168 7.53 3.91 3.19
CA VAL A 168 7.22 2.95 4.28
C VAL A 168 8.53 2.28 4.71
N GLY A 169 9.23 2.95 5.62
CA GLY A 169 10.53 2.55 6.18
C GLY A 169 10.44 1.56 7.33
N CYS A 170 11.60 1.10 7.82
CA CYS A 170 11.73 0.17 8.95
C CYS A 170 10.93 0.64 10.17
N GLU A 171 11.06 1.93 10.51
CA GLU A 171 10.47 2.52 11.71
C GLU A 171 8.94 2.70 11.60
N ALA A 172 8.33 2.51 10.42
CA ALA A 172 6.88 2.43 10.28
C ALA A 172 6.31 1.14 10.91
N CYS A 173 7.12 0.09 11.02
CA CYS A 173 6.75 -1.19 11.62
C CYS A 173 7.43 -1.44 12.97
N HIS A 174 8.66 -0.95 13.13
CA HIS A 174 9.50 -1.17 14.31
C HIS A 174 9.47 -0.01 15.32
N GLY A 175 8.81 1.10 14.97
CA GLY A 175 8.78 2.31 15.80
C GLY A 175 10.12 3.08 15.76
N PRO A 176 10.23 4.15 16.57
CA PRO A 176 11.41 5.02 16.59
C PRO A 176 12.67 4.28 17.04
N GLY A 177 13.71 4.25 16.20
CA GLY A 177 14.90 3.43 16.39
C GLY A 177 16.10 4.15 17.01
N LYS A 178 16.02 5.45 17.33
CA LYS A 178 17.17 6.21 17.86
C LYS A 178 17.78 5.61 19.12
N GLU A 179 16.95 5.28 20.10
CA GLU A 179 17.43 4.69 21.36
C GLU A 179 18.07 3.31 21.12
N HIS A 180 17.49 2.52 20.22
CA HIS A 180 18.03 1.23 19.81
C HIS A 180 19.38 1.35 19.10
N ALA A 181 19.55 2.34 18.22
CA ALA A 181 20.83 2.55 17.55
C ALA A 181 21.94 3.03 18.49
N LEU A 182 21.59 3.74 19.56
CA LEU A 182 22.54 4.19 20.58
C LEU A 182 22.91 3.07 21.57
N ASP A 183 21.94 2.24 21.97
CA ASP A 183 22.15 1.10 22.85
C ASP A 183 21.27 -0.08 22.39
N PRO A 184 21.82 -1.00 21.56
CA PRO A 184 21.03 -2.07 20.94
C PRO A 184 20.51 -3.08 21.96
N ARG A 185 19.21 -2.98 22.27
CA ARG A 185 18.48 -3.91 23.16
C ARG A 185 17.19 -4.39 22.50
N GLU A 186 16.70 -5.54 22.92
CA GLU A 186 15.45 -6.08 22.37
C GLU A 186 14.19 -5.33 22.85
N ASP A 187 14.29 -4.61 23.97
CA ASP A 187 13.16 -3.96 24.64
C ASP A 187 12.94 -2.50 24.21
N ASN A 188 13.88 -1.90 23.48
CA ASN A 188 13.82 -0.52 23.02
C ASN A 188 13.57 -0.37 21.51
N ILE A 189 13.19 -1.47 20.85
CA ILE A 189 12.69 -1.50 19.48
C ILE A 189 11.52 -2.47 19.39
N VAL A 190 10.51 -2.18 18.58
CA VAL A 190 9.38 -3.09 18.41
C VAL A 190 9.81 -4.25 17.53
N ASP A 191 9.63 -5.47 18.02
CA ASP A 191 9.64 -6.69 17.21
C ASP A 191 8.20 -7.17 17.01
N PRO A 192 7.60 -6.96 15.82
CA PRO A 192 6.23 -7.40 15.55
C PRO A 192 5.98 -8.88 15.80
N ALA A 193 7.01 -9.74 15.72
CA ALA A 193 6.87 -11.17 15.97
C ALA A 193 6.72 -11.52 17.46
N LYS A 194 7.14 -10.61 18.35
CA LYS A 194 7.02 -10.76 19.82
C LYS A 194 5.75 -10.11 20.38
N LEU A 195 5.01 -9.35 19.56
CA LEU A 195 3.76 -8.71 19.99
C LEU A 195 2.59 -9.71 20.07
N PRO A 196 1.60 -9.43 20.95
CA PRO A 196 0.26 -9.99 20.79
C PRO A 196 -0.25 -9.81 19.35
N LYS A 197 -0.86 -10.86 18.80
CA LYS A 197 -1.23 -10.92 17.37
C LYS A 197 -2.06 -9.72 16.91
N ASP A 198 -2.98 -9.28 17.73
CA ASP A 198 -3.85 -8.14 17.46
C ASP A 198 -3.08 -6.81 17.36
N LEU A 199 -2.09 -6.59 18.22
CA LEU A 199 -1.20 -5.42 18.13
C LEU A 199 -0.26 -5.50 16.92
N ALA A 200 0.25 -6.69 16.59
CA ALA A 200 1.02 -6.91 15.38
C ALA A 200 0.19 -6.61 14.11
N ASP A 201 -1.05 -7.09 14.06
CA ASP A 201 -1.99 -6.80 12.97
C ASP A 201 -2.30 -5.30 12.86
N MET A 202 -2.36 -4.59 13.98
CA MET A 202 -2.63 -3.15 14.02
C MET A 202 -1.53 -2.30 13.40
N ILE A 203 -0.28 -2.77 13.41
CA ILE A 203 0.81 -2.10 12.66
C ILE A 203 0.44 -2.04 11.17
N CYS A 204 0.01 -3.15 10.59
CA CYS A 204 -0.41 -3.21 9.19
C CYS A 204 -1.72 -2.44 8.95
N ALA A 205 -2.67 -2.56 9.88
CA ALA A 205 -3.97 -1.92 9.78
C ALA A 205 -3.87 -0.39 9.77
N SER A 206 -2.82 0.20 10.38
CA SER A 206 -2.60 1.65 10.42
C SER A 206 -2.60 2.31 9.04
N CYS A 207 -2.20 1.56 8.00
CA CYS A 207 -2.21 2.01 6.60
C CYS A 207 -3.29 1.33 5.75
N HIS A 208 -3.55 0.05 6.01
CA HIS A 208 -4.42 -0.78 5.16
C HIS A 208 -5.89 -0.75 5.55
N VAL A 209 -6.23 -0.17 6.70
CA VAL A 209 -7.61 0.14 7.09
C VAL A 209 -7.86 1.62 6.90
N ARG A 210 -8.94 1.97 6.18
CA ARG A 210 -9.32 3.37 6.00
C ARG A 210 -9.99 3.89 7.26
N GLY A 211 -9.54 5.04 7.73
CA GLY A 211 -10.15 5.72 8.87
C GLY A 211 -9.80 7.19 8.92
N LYS A 212 -10.15 7.80 10.04
CA LYS A 212 -9.72 9.15 10.40
C LYS A 212 -9.04 9.14 11.75
N ASP A 213 -8.14 10.08 11.97
CA ASP A 213 -7.60 10.34 13.30
C ASP A 213 -8.71 10.80 14.27
N LEU A 214 -8.37 10.90 15.56
CA LEU A 214 -9.34 11.29 16.58
C LEU A 214 -9.87 12.73 16.43
N THR A 215 -9.12 13.63 15.77
CA THR A 215 -9.62 14.98 15.44
C THR A 215 -10.58 14.99 14.25
N GLY A 216 -10.59 13.91 13.45
CA GLY A 216 -11.35 13.80 12.21
C GLY A 216 -10.76 14.60 11.04
N GLN A 217 -9.60 15.25 11.23
CA GLN A 217 -8.96 16.12 10.23
C GLN A 217 -8.07 15.36 9.25
N PHE A 218 -7.50 14.22 9.67
CA PHE A 218 -6.56 13.40 8.91
C PHE A 218 -7.17 12.04 8.61
N TYR A 219 -6.88 11.47 7.44
CA TYR A 219 -7.42 10.18 7.00
C TYR A 219 -6.47 9.01 7.30
N TYR A 220 -5.76 9.10 8.42
CA TYR A 220 -4.76 8.15 8.91
C TYR A 220 -4.48 8.43 10.39
N PRO A 221 -3.92 7.47 11.15
CA PRO A 221 -3.70 7.60 12.59
C PRO A 221 -2.48 8.47 12.91
N VAL A 222 -2.66 9.79 13.06
CA VAL A 222 -1.55 10.69 13.40
C VAL A 222 -0.92 10.30 14.75
N GLY A 223 0.41 10.16 14.77
CA GLY A 223 1.17 9.90 15.99
C GLY A 223 1.11 8.46 16.50
N PHE A 224 0.49 7.54 15.76
CA PHE A 224 0.53 6.11 16.09
C PHE A 224 1.97 5.59 16.12
N VAL A 225 2.30 4.88 17.21
CA VAL A 225 3.57 4.20 17.37
C VAL A 225 3.33 2.69 17.28
N PRO A 226 4.08 1.95 16.45
CA PRO A 226 3.98 0.50 16.37
C PRO A 226 4.03 -0.18 17.74
N GLY A 227 3.23 -1.23 17.91
CA GLY A 227 3.09 -1.92 19.19
C GLY A 227 2.02 -1.33 20.12
N GLU A 228 1.49 -0.14 19.83
CA GLU A 228 0.36 0.41 20.58
C GLU A 228 -1.01 -0.02 20.05
N ASP A 229 -2.07 0.26 20.81
CA ASP A 229 -3.45 0.03 20.38
C ASP A 229 -3.90 1.12 19.39
N LEU A 230 -4.01 0.75 18.11
CA LEU A 230 -4.42 1.64 17.02
C LEU A 230 -5.79 2.30 17.25
N ALA A 231 -6.68 1.68 18.02
CA ALA A 231 -7.99 2.24 18.36
C ALA A 231 -7.89 3.55 19.18
N LYS A 232 -6.73 3.84 19.77
CA LYS A 232 -6.43 5.11 20.44
C LYS A 232 -6.04 6.25 19.49
N TYR A 233 -5.85 5.96 18.21
CA TYR A 233 -5.31 6.92 17.23
C TYR A 233 -6.25 7.16 16.05
N MET A 234 -7.16 6.24 15.76
CA MET A 234 -8.09 6.39 14.64
C MET A 234 -9.43 5.70 14.87
N VAL A 235 -10.43 6.20 14.16
CA VAL A 235 -11.74 5.58 13.98
C VAL A 235 -11.87 5.14 12.51
N PRO A 236 -12.13 3.85 12.22
CA PRO A 236 -12.30 3.39 10.85
C PRO A 236 -13.54 4.02 10.20
N LEU A 237 -13.51 4.18 8.88
CA LEU A 237 -14.64 4.76 8.13
C LEU A 237 -15.86 3.84 8.13
N GLU A 238 -15.64 2.53 8.27
CA GLU A 238 -16.67 1.50 8.31
C GLU A 238 -16.66 0.88 9.71
N LYS A 239 -17.77 0.98 10.43
CA LYS A 239 -17.91 0.45 11.79
C LYS A 239 -19.37 0.01 12.00
N GLU A 240 -19.57 -1.21 12.48
CA GLU A 240 -20.91 -1.71 12.81
C GLU A 240 -21.41 -1.07 14.13
N GLU A 241 -22.73 -0.98 14.31
CA GLU A 241 -23.34 -0.25 15.43
C GLU A 241 -22.85 -0.74 16.81
N ASN A 242 -22.83 -2.06 17.01
CA ASN A 242 -22.47 -2.71 18.28
C ASN A 242 -20.99 -3.13 18.39
N GLU A 243 -20.15 -2.70 17.46
CA GLU A 243 -18.73 -3.07 17.42
C GLU A 243 -17.87 -1.99 18.07
N SER A 244 -16.83 -2.36 18.80
CA SER A 244 -15.82 -1.40 19.28
C SER A 244 -14.92 -0.92 18.14
N VAL A 245 -14.21 0.21 18.35
CA VAL A 245 -13.22 0.71 17.37
C VAL A 245 -12.13 -0.35 17.13
N ARG A 246 -11.68 -1.04 18.18
CA ARG A 246 -10.67 -2.10 18.08
C ARG A 246 -11.16 -3.28 17.23
N GLU A 247 -12.38 -3.76 17.48
CA GLU A 247 -12.96 -4.88 16.72
C GLU A 247 -13.14 -4.51 15.24
N SER A 248 -13.65 -3.31 14.94
CA SER A 248 -13.84 -2.84 13.56
C SER A 248 -12.53 -2.76 12.78
N ILE A 249 -11.47 -2.25 13.39
CA ILE A 249 -10.13 -2.23 12.79
C ILE A 249 -9.66 -3.65 12.45
N LEU A 250 -9.74 -4.58 13.39
CA LEU A 250 -9.28 -5.96 13.19
C LEU A 250 -10.13 -6.72 12.17
N ARG A 251 -11.44 -6.50 12.14
CA ARG A 251 -12.35 -7.07 11.13
C ARG A 251 -12.01 -6.56 9.73
N LEU A 252 -11.85 -5.24 9.58
CA LEU A 252 -11.49 -4.62 8.29
C LEU A 252 -10.11 -5.06 7.81
N TRP A 253 -9.14 -5.16 8.72
CA TRP A 253 -7.83 -5.71 8.42
C TRP A 253 -7.93 -7.15 7.93
N ASN A 254 -8.64 -8.03 8.66
CA ASN A 254 -8.81 -9.43 8.26
C ASN A 254 -9.50 -9.54 6.90
N LYS A 255 -10.53 -8.72 6.65
CA LYS A 255 -11.18 -8.65 5.34
C LYS A 255 -10.19 -8.24 4.25
N TRP A 256 -9.45 -7.15 4.45
CA TRP A 256 -8.46 -6.69 3.49
C TRP A 256 -7.41 -7.77 3.21
N LYS A 257 -6.92 -8.41 4.27
CA LYS A 257 -5.93 -9.48 4.22
C LYS A 257 -6.44 -10.65 3.38
N THR A 258 -7.65 -11.15 3.66
CA THR A 258 -8.29 -12.22 2.90
C THR A 258 -8.56 -11.80 1.45
N ASP A 259 -9.01 -10.58 1.19
CA ASP A 259 -9.23 -10.08 -0.17
C ASP A 259 -7.91 -10.03 -0.96
N ARG A 260 -6.79 -9.69 -0.33
CA ARG A 260 -5.47 -9.70 -0.99
C ARG A 260 -4.91 -11.10 -1.18
N GLU A 261 -5.07 -11.98 -0.20
CA GLU A 261 -4.70 -13.39 -0.31
C GLU A 261 -5.53 -14.13 -1.36
N THR A 262 -6.77 -13.70 -1.62
CA THR A 262 -7.62 -14.28 -2.66
C THR A 262 -7.36 -13.68 -4.04
N GLN A 263 -7.07 -12.38 -4.12
CA GLN A 263 -6.67 -11.72 -5.38
C GLN A 263 -5.27 -12.13 -5.84
N ALA A 264 -4.35 -12.38 -4.91
CA ALA A 264 -3.13 -13.10 -5.19
C ALA A 264 -3.51 -14.55 -5.49
N ARG A 265 -3.73 -14.91 -6.76
CA ARG A 265 -3.95 -16.29 -7.22
C ARG A 265 -2.76 -17.25 -6.96
N SER A 266 -1.92 -16.96 -5.96
CA SER A 266 -0.74 -17.72 -5.51
C SER A 266 -1.11 -18.81 -4.50
N ARG A 267 -2.15 -19.61 -4.78
CA ARG A 267 -2.47 -20.82 -3.98
C ARG A 267 -1.57 -22.02 -4.27
N CYS A 268 -0.43 -21.85 -4.96
CA CYS A 268 0.46 -22.97 -5.22
C CYS A 268 1.27 -23.34 -3.97
N GLN A 269 0.77 -24.32 -3.21
CA GLN A 269 1.41 -24.80 -1.98
C GLN A 269 2.78 -25.47 -2.23
N VAL A 270 3.08 -25.88 -3.48
CA VAL A 270 4.33 -26.55 -3.86
C VAL A 270 5.55 -25.63 -3.73
N CYS A 271 5.39 -24.33 -3.91
CA CYS A 271 6.52 -23.39 -3.78
C CYS A 271 6.81 -23.01 -2.31
N GLY A 272 6.00 -23.48 -1.35
CA GLY A 272 6.21 -23.18 0.08
C GLY A 272 6.08 -21.70 0.46
N ILE A 273 5.47 -20.88 -0.40
CA ILE A 273 5.40 -19.42 -0.24
C ILE A 273 4.56 -19.02 1.00
N HIS A 274 3.63 -19.88 1.42
CA HIS A 274 2.67 -19.56 2.49
C HIS A 274 2.65 -20.57 3.64
N THR A 275 3.47 -21.62 3.65
CA THR A 275 3.45 -22.61 4.75
C THR A 275 4.83 -23.19 5.05
N LYS A 276 5.12 -23.42 6.35
CA LYS A 276 6.28 -24.23 6.80
C LYS A 276 6.06 -25.75 6.62
N LYS A 277 4.88 -26.18 6.17
CA LYS A 277 4.49 -27.60 6.06
C LYS A 277 4.48 -28.02 4.60
N LYS A 278 5.28 -29.04 4.25
CA LYS A 278 5.19 -29.68 2.94
C LYS A 278 3.74 -30.15 2.69
N PRO A 279 3.11 -29.80 1.56
CA PRO A 279 1.77 -30.29 1.25
C PRO A 279 1.80 -31.81 1.12
N LYS A 280 0.78 -32.48 1.66
CA LYS A 280 0.52 -33.88 1.31
C LYS A 280 -0.31 -33.89 0.03
N LEU A 281 0.24 -34.44 -1.05
CA LEU A 281 -0.47 -34.66 -2.29
C LEU A 281 -1.58 -35.69 -2.06
N ASN A 282 -2.84 -35.30 -2.27
CA ASN A 282 -3.94 -36.25 -2.41
C ASN A 282 -4.04 -36.61 -3.90
N GLY A 283 -3.45 -37.75 -4.29
CA GLY A 283 -3.47 -38.25 -5.67
C GLY A 283 -2.09 -38.17 -6.34
N ASN A 284 -1.71 -39.23 -7.06
CA ASN A 284 -0.36 -39.44 -7.59
C ASN A 284 -0.05 -38.68 -8.90
N ASP A 285 -0.90 -37.74 -9.33
CA ASP A 285 -0.65 -36.97 -10.57
C ASP A 285 -0.20 -35.53 -10.25
N VAL A 286 1.08 -35.27 -10.50
CA VAL A 286 1.72 -33.97 -10.33
C VAL A 286 1.07 -32.90 -11.22
N ASN A 287 0.61 -33.27 -12.41
CA ASN A 287 0.00 -32.32 -13.34
C ASN A 287 -1.37 -31.88 -12.84
N SER A 288 -2.24 -32.81 -12.43
CA SER A 288 -3.53 -32.48 -11.79
C SER A 288 -3.37 -31.56 -10.56
N PHE A 289 -2.30 -31.72 -9.78
CA PHE A 289 -2.00 -30.83 -8.65
C PHE A 289 -1.69 -29.40 -9.13
N CYS A 290 -0.80 -29.24 -10.11
CA CYS A 290 -0.42 -27.94 -10.65
C CYS A 290 -1.61 -27.24 -11.34
N MET A 291 -2.43 -28.01 -12.06
CA MET A 291 -3.64 -27.52 -12.74
C MET A 291 -4.76 -27.12 -11.76
N GLY A 292 -4.68 -27.52 -10.49
CA GLY A 292 -5.58 -27.02 -9.45
C GLY A 292 -5.41 -25.52 -9.14
N CYS A 293 -4.36 -24.87 -9.66
CA CYS A 293 -4.12 -23.43 -9.55
C CYS A 293 -3.72 -22.76 -10.87
N HIS A 294 -3.12 -23.48 -11.81
CA HIS A 294 -2.71 -22.98 -13.12
C HIS A 294 -3.66 -23.46 -14.22
N GLU A 295 -4.49 -22.57 -14.75
CA GLU A 295 -5.50 -22.86 -15.79
C GLU A 295 -4.86 -22.90 -17.19
N TYR A 296 -4.00 -23.89 -17.44
CA TYR A 296 -3.47 -24.14 -18.78
C TYR A 296 -4.43 -25.00 -19.62
N GLU A 297 -5.27 -25.84 -19.01
CA GLU A 297 -6.28 -26.68 -19.69
C GLU A 297 -5.73 -27.29 -21.01
N ASP A 298 -6.39 -27.03 -22.14
CA ASP A 298 -6.02 -27.54 -23.46
C ASP A 298 -4.71 -26.94 -24.02
N ARG A 299 -4.16 -25.89 -23.40
CA ARG A 299 -2.92 -25.18 -23.81
C ARG A 299 -1.65 -25.79 -23.23
N PHE A 300 -1.72 -26.98 -22.63
CA PHE A 300 -0.52 -27.67 -22.11
C PHE A 300 0.53 -27.88 -23.21
N ALA A 301 0.11 -28.31 -24.40
CA ALA A 301 1.01 -28.51 -25.54
C ALA A 301 1.56 -27.18 -26.08
N ASP A 302 0.77 -26.11 -26.05
CA ASP A 302 1.23 -24.78 -26.45
C ASP A 302 2.25 -24.21 -25.47
N HIS A 303 2.07 -24.46 -24.17
CA HIS A 303 2.96 -23.98 -23.13
C HIS A 303 4.28 -24.75 -23.08
N THR A 304 4.20 -26.07 -23.17
CA THR A 304 5.38 -26.94 -23.03
C THR A 304 6.05 -27.26 -24.36
N HIS A 305 5.36 -27.07 -25.48
CA HIS A 305 5.74 -27.57 -26.81
C HIS A 305 5.90 -29.10 -26.88
N HIS A 306 5.26 -29.83 -25.98
CA HIS A 306 5.23 -31.29 -25.97
C HIS A 306 3.79 -31.79 -25.97
N GLY A 307 3.53 -32.84 -26.76
CA GLY A 307 2.22 -33.49 -26.75
C GLY A 307 2.02 -34.34 -25.48
N PRO A 308 0.77 -34.66 -25.12
CA PRO A 308 0.44 -35.44 -23.92
C PRO A 308 1.10 -36.83 -23.90
N GLU A 309 1.42 -37.40 -25.07
CA GLU A 309 2.11 -38.68 -25.23
C GLU A 309 3.54 -38.70 -24.68
N THR A 310 4.15 -37.53 -24.48
CA THR A 310 5.52 -37.42 -23.96
C THR A 310 5.63 -37.73 -22.47
N GLY A 311 4.50 -37.70 -21.74
CA GLY A 311 4.45 -37.99 -20.31
C GLY A 311 5.18 -36.96 -19.42
N ILE A 312 5.54 -35.79 -19.96
CA ILE A 312 6.21 -34.76 -19.18
C ILE A 312 5.28 -34.17 -18.12
N THR A 313 5.87 -33.78 -17.00
CA THR A 313 5.18 -33.15 -15.89
C THR A 313 5.68 -31.73 -15.69
N CYS A 314 4.89 -30.90 -15.00
CA CYS A 314 5.29 -29.53 -14.66
C CYS A 314 6.66 -29.48 -13.96
N THR A 315 6.97 -30.47 -13.12
CA THR A 315 8.22 -30.54 -12.33
C THR A 315 9.45 -30.98 -13.10
N ASP A 316 9.31 -31.44 -14.35
CA ASP A 316 10.46 -31.80 -15.17
C ASP A 316 11.24 -30.55 -15.61
N CYS A 317 10.53 -29.43 -15.80
CA CYS A 317 11.09 -28.12 -16.12
C CYS A 317 11.01 -27.15 -14.93
N HIS A 318 9.90 -27.11 -14.19
CA HIS A 318 9.71 -26.17 -13.06
C HIS A 318 10.14 -26.80 -11.74
N LYS A 319 11.43 -26.65 -11.40
CA LYS A 319 11.95 -27.08 -10.10
C LYS A 319 12.06 -25.91 -9.13
N GLN A 320 11.68 -26.16 -7.88
CA GLN A 320 12.01 -25.26 -6.79
C GLN A 320 13.53 -25.33 -6.54
N LYS A 321 14.22 -24.19 -6.58
CA LYS A 321 15.64 -24.16 -6.20
C LYS A 321 15.82 -24.64 -4.76
N PRO A 322 16.83 -25.48 -4.46
CA PRO A 322 17.22 -25.79 -3.09
C PRO A 322 17.51 -24.49 -2.33
N VAL A 323 17.13 -24.43 -1.06
CA VAL A 323 17.34 -23.26 -0.18
C VAL A 323 18.82 -22.86 -0.09
N GLU A 324 19.71 -23.83 -0.29
CA GLU A 324 21.17 -23.66 -0.18
C GLU A 324 21.80 -23.06 -1.46
N GLU A 325 21.11 -23.11 -2.61
CA GLU A 325 21.56 -22.53 -3.88
C GLU A 325 20.92 -21.17 -4.19
N ASP A 326 20.07 -20.68 -3.28
CA ASP A 326 19.41 -19.38 -3.38
C ASP A 326 19.75 -18.50 -2.17
N PRO A 327 20.87 -17.74 -2.23
CA PRO A 327 21.17 -16.75 -1.20
C PRO A 327 20.11 -15.63 -1.13
N GLU A 328 19.16 -15.55 -2.09
CA GLU A 328 18.03 -14.62 -2.12
C GLU A 328 16.76 -15.16 -1.44
N LYS A 329 16.82 -16.32 -0.76
CA LYS A 329 15.90 -16.61 0.36
C LYS A 329 16.23 -15.71 1.56
N GLU A 330 16.24 -14.40 1.31
CA GLU A 330 16.34 -13.34 2.31
C GLU A 330 14.99 -13.24 3.02
N ASP A 331 14.81 -14.08 4.04
CA ASP A 331 13.70 -13.96 4.98
C ASP A 331 13.82 -12.63 5.74
N VAL A 332 12.91 -11.71 5.42
CA VAL A 332 12.75 -10.42 6.09
C VAL A 332 11.31 -10.21 6.50
N HIS A 333 10.69 -11.23 7.12
CA HIS A 333 9.28 -11.32 7.50
C HIS A 333 8.42 -11.91 6.36
N SER A 334 8.14 -13.21 6.43
CA SER A 334 7.19 -13.91 5.55
C SER A 334 5.74 -13.45 5.79
N TYR A 335 5.44 -12.24 5.39
CA TYR A 335 4.13 -11.85 4.92
C TYR A 335 4.30 -11.48 3.46
N SER A 336 4.24 -12.53 2.65
CA SER A 336 3.94 -12.54 1.23
C SER A 336 2.82 -11.56 0.87
N TYR A 337 3.11 -10.26 0.79
CA TYR A 337 2.11 -9.29 0.36
C TYR A 337 2.36 -8.68 -1.01
N PHE A 338 3.58 -8.45 -1.49
CA PHE A 338 3.74 -7.99 -2.90
C PHE A 338 5.03 -8.40 -3.62
N LEU A 339 5.79 -9.37 -3.12
CA LEU A 339 6.93 -9.94 -3.89
C LEU A 339 6.88 -11.45 -3.86
N VAL A 340 6.24 -12.05 -4.87
CA VAL A 340 6.85 -13.02 -5.78
C VAL A 340 6.03 -13.02 -7.08
N HIS A 341 6.23 -12.03 -7.95
CA HIS A 341 6.00 -12.21 -9.39
C HIS A 341 7.32 -12.81 -9.96
N PRO A 342 7.29 -13.58 -11.05
CA PRO A 342 7.79 -14.95 -11.26
C PRO A 342 9.27 -15.22 -11.00
N LEU A 343 10.08 -14.26 -10.54
CA LEU A 343 11.53 -14.42 -10.35
C LEU A 343 11.92 -15.52 -9.35
N ASN A 344 11.03 -15.94 -8.45
CA ASN A 344 11.32 -17.04 -7.50
C ASN A 344 10.60 -18.35 -7.87
N CYS A 345 9.73 -18.33 -8.88
CA CYS A 345 9.08 -19.53 -9.43
C CYS A 345 9.66 -19.93 -10.81
N TRP A 346 10.33 -19.00 -11.49
CA TRP A 346 11.06 -19.23 -12.71
C TRP A 346 12.54 -19.42 -12.38
N ASP A 347 13.02 -20.63 -12.59
CA ASP A 347 14.44 -20.82 -12.82
C ASP A 347 14.81 -20.02 -14.08
N LYS A 348 15.60 -18.95 -13.94
CA LYS A 348 16.13 -18.18 -15.09
C LYS A 348 16.92 -19.07 -16.05
N GLU A 349 17.31 -20.25 -15.57
CA GLU A 349 18.01 -21.27 -16.32
C GLU A 349 17.14 -22.49 -16.64
N ILE A 350 15.81 -22.32 -16.74
CA ILE A 350 14.87 -23.42 -17.06
C ILE A 350 15.26 -24.19 -18.34
N TYR A 351 15.90 -23.51 -19.30
CA TYR A 351 16.44 -24.13 -20.51
C TYR A 351 17.47 -25.23 -20.23
N LYS A 352 18.13 -25.24 -19.06
CA LYS A 352 19.06 -26.31 -18.66
C LYS A 352 18.34 -27.64 -18.42
N TYR A 353 17.05 -27.62 -18.04
CA TYR A 353 16.29 -28.85 -17.82
C TYR A 353 15.98 -29.60 -19.12
N CYS A 354 15.94 -28.89 -20.26
CA CYS A 354 15.78 -29.52 -21.57
C CYS A 354 16.88 -30.57 -21.83
N GLY A 355 18.10 -30.33 -21.34
CA GLY A 355 19.23 -31.24 -21.51
C GLY A 355 19.08 -32.61 -20.83
N LYS A 356 18.12 -32.77 -19.91
CA LYS A 356 17.82 -34.07 -19.28
C LYS A 356 17.18 -35.06 -20.24
N CYS A 357 16.38 -34.55 -21.18
CA CYS A 357 15.67 -35.34 -22.18
C CYS A 357 16.27 -35.17 -23.59
N HIS A 358 16.96 -34.04 -23.85
CA HIS A 358 17.60 -33.69 -25.12
C HIS A 358 19.12 -33.60 -24.97
N ALA A 359 19.75 -34.65 -24.44
CA ALA A 359 21.20 -34.69 -24.19
C ALA A 359 22.05 -34.51 -25.46
N ASP A 360 21.48 -34.79 -26.63
CA ASP A 360 22.09 -34.67 -27.96
C ASP A 360 22.17 -33.23 -28.49
N LYS A 361 21.42 -32.28 -27.91
CA LYS A 361 21.20 -30.96 -28.52
C LYS A 361 22.00 -29.82 -27.88
N GLY A 362 22.60 -30.05 -26.71
CA GLY A 362 23.39 -29.04 -26.00
C GLY A 362 22.57 -27.86 -25.44
N THR A 363 23.18 -27.10 -24.53
CA THR A 363 22.51 -26.01 -23.79
C THR A 363 22.15 -24.82 -24.69
N ASP A 364 22.93 -24.53 -25.72
CA ASP A 364 22.70 -23.39 -26.63
C ASP A 364 21.48 -23.60 -27.53
N TRP A 365 21.20 -24.84 -27.92
CA TRP A 365 19.96 -25.19 -28.61
C TRP A 365 18.76 -24.97 -27.69
N ALA A 366 18.84 -25.46 -26.45
CA ALA A 366 17.76 -25.34 -25.48
C ALA A 366 17.47 -23.87 -25.15
N PHE A 367 18.52 -23.06 -24.96
CA PHE A 367 18.40 -21.62 -24.72
C PHE A 367 17.72 -20.91 -25.90
N ARG A 368 18.12 -21.22 -27.14
CA ARG A 368 17.50 -20.66 -28.34
C ARG A 368 16.02 -21.05 -28.46
N LYS A 369 15.67 -22.33 -28.29
CA LYS A 369 14.28 -22.79 -28.36
C LYS A 369 13.41 -22.16 -27.27
N TYR A 370 13.90 -22.15 -26.04
CA TYR A 370 13.26 -21.47 -24.92
C TYR A 370 13.02 -19.97 -25.20
N THR A 371 13.99 -19.29 -25.81
CA THR A 371 13.88 -17.87 -26.14
C THR A 371 12.91 -17.63 -27.30
N GLU A 372 12.89 -18.51 -28.31
CA GLU A 372 11.94 -18.48 -29.44
C GLU A 372 10.47 -18.63 -28.98
N TRP A 373 10.23 -19.45 -27.95
CA TRP A 373 8.89 -19.67 -27.39
C TRP A 373 8.40 -18.54 -26.49
N ARG A 374 9.29 -17.60 -26.12
CA ARG A 374 9.00 -16.51 -25.20
C ARG A 374 8.27 -15.36 -25.93
N PHE A 375 6.99 -15.56 -26.24
CA PHE A 375 6.11 -14.43 -26.57
C PHE A 375 5.87 -13.54 -25.33
N PRO A 376 5.73 -12.21 -25.47
CA PRO A 376 5.39 -11.33 -24.37
C PRO A 376 4.02 -11.75 -23.83
N VAL A 377 4.00 -12.28 -22.61
CA VAL A 377 2.74 -12.68 -21.97
C VAL A 377 1.98 -11.41 -21.60
N VAL A 378 1.12 -10.95 -22.51
CA VAL A 378 -0.01 -10.09 -22.16
C VAL A 378 -1.01 -10.99 -21.45
N VAL A 379 -0.94 -11.00 -20.13
CA VAL A 379 -2.00 -11.61 -19.33
C VAL A 379 -3.14 -10.58 -19.30
N ASP A 380 -4.14 -10.82 -20.14
CA ASP A 380 -5.41 -10.11 -20.07
C ASP A 380 -6.14 -10.61 -18.80
N HIS A 381 -6.34 -9.72 -17.83
CA HIS A 381 -7.21 -9.94 -16.68
C HIS A 381 -8.00 -8.67 -16.44
#